data_AF-A0A919PWG2-F1
#
_entry.id   AF-A0A919PWG2-F1
#
_cell.length_a   1.000
_cell.length_b   1.000
_cell.length_c   1.000
_cell.angle_alpha   90.00
_cell.angle_beta   90.00
_cell.angle_gamma   90.00
#
_symmetry.space_group_name_H-M   'P 1'
#
loop_
_entity.id
_entity.type
_entity.pdbx_description
1 polymer ?
#
loop_
_entity_poly.entity_id
_entity_poly.type
_entity_poly.pdbx_seq_one_letter_code
_entity_poly.pdbx_strand_id
1 'polypeptide(L)'
;MASPNLLKKLKNLKNPLAKRTQVTPQRRRANAMSTAQQVNDTDSTSESDSSSAAGQPQPQVDPLTRRNTNPQPQPVIAAPAPPPVVNRAPTRDEQIATLQAFLQRPDLPRGTRMQASLDHMRQVVAAHGNNALDEADLRIAMTTMDMILIARQGMVPVADALRQQRGPSLTPDTYKVVVDGQDITSFNTAQIQQLQRACFGKSSEKDTRALGLVMEGFNFNGTMQDLVNLVCAVHRCLPDPGTAQLAQGKTAVDANPGVADKVQELLAEEAAERGELAKAFTDAGLTVKTDGATASQCRALRQWLTAHPSYLTNLRQIGVRGFVFGSKEINDPVGEYVSDKREVHLRALPDKPADAFVRLALHESGHAGFQRALIGETMTAHNDVFTARRYKALRAYVTHIQARAVAARAGTQDPPRTPEIDEGERLWNALSPVARRYYQAWLTLRQKDGEFLIGADQGRASDTVDMDEVNRQKYQATTFIEICAEGFSTFAMGDVDAYDAVIQSHDDVPDEIKAAWTELHTILREVGGPILGIAPYA
;
A
#
# COMPACT_ATOMS: atom_id res chain seq x y z
N MET A 1 2.77 -20.70 6.02
CA MET A 1 2.72 -20.32 7.44
C MET A 1 1.91 -19.03 7.52
N ALA A 2 0.78 -19.00 8.23
CA ALA A 2 -0.08 -17.81 8.30
C ALA A 2 0.65 -16.62 8.93
N SER A 3 0.44 -15.41 8.39
CA SER A 3 1.01 -14.18 8.95
C SER A 3 0.51 -13.98 10.40
N PRO A 4 1.40 -13.77 11.39
CA PRO A 4 1.04 -13.56 12.80
C PRO A 4 0.07 -12.38 13.04
N ASN A 5 -0.05 -11.46 12.07
CA ASN A 5 -0.94 -10.29 12.16
C ASN A 5 -2.40 -10.60 11.88
N LEU A 6 -2.70 -11.60 11.05
CA LEU A 6 -4.08 -11.97 10.73
C LEU A 6 -4.78 -12.57 11.97
N LEU A 7 -4.06 -13.39 12.73
CA LEU A 7 -4.55 -14.05 13.96
C LEU A 7 -4.73 -13.09 15.14
N LYS A 8 -3.95 -11.99 15.20
CA LYS A 8 -4.09 -10.98 16.27
C LYS A 8 -5.28 -10.04 16.04
N LYS A 9 -5.60 -9.69 14.79
CA LYS A 9 -6.63 -8.69 14.47
C LYS A 9 -8.06 -9.22 14.55
N LEU A 10 -8.27 -10.50 14.22
CA LEU A 10 -9.60 -11.12 14.27
C LEU A 10 -10.13 -11.33 15.70
N LYS A 11 -9.24 -11.34 16.71
CA LYS A 11 -9.65 -11.32 18.13
C LYS A 11 -10.30 -10.01 18.58
N ASN A 12 -10.15 -8.92 17.82
CA ASN A 12 -10.69 -7.59 18.15
C ASN A 12 -12.08 -7.29 17.55
N LEU A 13 -12.71 -8.25 16.86
CA LEU A 13 -14.06 -8.10 16.26
C LEU A 13 -15.22 -8.18 17.27
N LYS A 14 -14.92 -8.31 18.57
CA LYS A 14 -15.95 -8.35 19.63
C LYS A 14 -16.46 -6.93 19.94
N ASN A 15 -17.63 -6.57 19.38
CA ASN A 15 -18.46 -5.34 19.57
C ASN A 15 -18.15 -4.11 18.68
N PRO A 16 -19.17 -3.42 18.10
CA PRO A 16 -20.49 -3.16 18.72
C PRO A 16 -21.73 -3.32 17.82
N LEU A 17 -22.75 -3.99 18.37
CA LEU A 17 -24.14 -3.92 17.90
C LEU A 17 -24.97 -3.15 18.94
N ALA A 18 -24.90 -1.82 18.94
CA ALA A 18 -25.82 -1.00 19.72
C ALA A 18 -26.03 0.41 19.14
N LYS A 19 -27.30 0.71 18.85
CA LYS A 19 -27.93 2.01 18.53
C LYS A 19 -27.78 2.54 17.10
N ARG A 20 -28.81 2.24 16.30
CA ARG A 20 -29.08 2.80 14.97
C ARG A 20 -29.95 4.04 15.13
N THR A 21 -29.41 5.23 14.83
CA THR A 21 -30.20 6.46 14.65
C THR A 21 -30.47 6.64 13.15
N GLN A 22 -31.73 6.89 12.79
CA GLN A 22 -32.14 7.13 11.39
C GLN A 22 -31.46 8.38 10.85
N VAL A 23 -30.80 8.26 9.68
CA VAL A 23 -30.30 9.40 8.90
C VAL A 23 -31.06 9.45 7.58
N THR A 24 -31.76 10.55 7.37
CA THR A 24 -32.51 10.89 6.15
C THR A 24 -31.54 11.21 5.00
N PRO A 25 -31.77 10.76 3.75
CA PRO A 25 -30.84 11.02 2.66
C PRO A 25 -30.96 12.47 2.13
N GLN A 26 -29.84 13.21 2.14
CA GLN A 26 -29.71 14.47 1.40
C GLN A 26 -29.44 14.19 -0.10
N ARG A 27 -30.31 14.73 -0.97
CA ARG A 27 -30.14 14.80 -2.42
C ARG A 27 -28.91 15.67 -2.78
N ARG A 28 -27.92 15.11 -3.46
CA ARG A 28 -26.91 15.90 -4.20
C ARG A 28 -27.35 16.07 -5.65
N ARG A 29 -27.44 17.34 -6.10
CA ARG A 29 -27.58 17.74 -7.50
C ARG A 29 -26.23 17.60 -8.20
N ALA A 30 -26.23 17.03 -9.41
CA ALA A 30 -25.10 17.07 -10.32
C ALA A 30 -25.15 18.39 -11.12
N ASN A 31 -24.05 19.15 -11.12
CA ASN A 31 -23.85 20.25 -12.05
C ASN A 31 -22.97 19.73 -13.20
N ALA A 32 -23.52 19.75 -14.41
CA ALA A 32 -22.76 19.55 -15.65
C ALA A 32 -22.14 20.90 -16.06
N MET A 33 -20.82 20.92 -16.29
CA MET A 33 -20.16 22.04 -16.96
C MET A 33 -19.94 21.68 -18.43
N SER A 34 -20.56 22.47 -19.30
CA SER A 34 -20.38 22.49 -20.74
C SER A 34 -19.10 23.26 -21.08
N THR A 35 -18.24 22.69 -21.93
CA THR A 35 -17.07 23.36 -22.47
C THR A 35 -17.41 23.84 -23.87
N ALA A 36 -17.48 25.16 -24.06
CA ALA A 36 -17.53 25.78 -25.38
C ALA A 36 -16.14 26.31 -25.75
N GLN A 37 -15.70 25.96 -26.95
CA GLN A 37 -14.53 26.47 -27.65
C GLN A 37 -14.58 28.00 -27.79
N GLN A 38 -13.43 28.65 -27.67
CA GLN A 38 -13.14 29.84 -28.47
C GLN A 38 -11.66 29.85 -28.89
N VAL A 39 -11.48 30.30 -30.12
CA VAL A 39 -10.30 30.25 -30.99
C VAL A 39 -9.88 31.69 -31.26
N ASN A 40 -8.55 31.92 -31.38
CA ASN A 40 -7.86 33.07 -31.99
C ASN A 40 -7.96 34.44 -31.27
N ASP A 41 -7.00 35.38 -31.31
CA ASP A 41 -5.86 35.63 -32.22
C ASP A 41 -4.85 36.66 -31.62
N THR A 42 -3.59 36.57 -32.06
CA THR A 42 -2.53 37.60 -32.34
C THR A 42 -2.07 38.73 -31.39
N ASP A 43 -0.73 38.84 -31.35
CA ASP A 43 0.18 40.01 -31.36
C ASP A 43 0.11 41.13 -30.31
N SER A 44 1.28 41.43 -29.69
CA SER A 44 1.97 42.73 -29.79
C SER A 44 3.26 42.76 -28.95
N THR A 45 4.33 43.21 -29.59
CA THR A 45 5.63 43.68 -29.07
C THR A 45 5.52 44.88 -28.12
N SER A 46 6.42 44.98 -27.13
CA SER A 46 7.05 46.26 -26.75
C SER A 46 8.24 46.09 -25.78
N GLU A 47 9.35 46.69 -26.17
CA GLU A 47 10.54 46.98 -25.36
C GLU A 47 10.22 48.00 -24.25
N SER A 48 10.96 47.95 -23.13
CA SER A 48 11.34 49.16 -22.39
C SER A 48 12.49 48.91 -21.41
N ASP A 49 13.52 49.72 -21.58
CA ASP A 49 14.76 49.88 -20.84
C ASP A 49 14.63 50.40 -19.39
N SER A 50 15.74 50.25 -18.65
CA SER A 50 16.26 51.11 -17.57
C SER A 50 15.53 51.06 -16.22
N SER A 51 16.12 51.19 -15.02
CA SER A 51 17.39 51.78 -14.56
C SER A 51 17.71 51.36 -13.11
N SER A 52 18.99 51.17 -12.80
CA SER A 52 19.75 51.51 -11.57
C SER A 52 19.05 51.63 -10.20
N ALA A 53 19.61 50.93 -9.20
CA ALA A 53 19.83 51.47 -7.84
C ALA A 53 21.01 50.77 -7.14
N ALA A 54 22.03 51.57 -6.79
CA ALA A 54 23.02 51.31 -5.74
C ALA A 54 22.30 51.10 -4.39
N GLY A 55 22.81 50.44 -3.34
CA GLY A 55 24.12 49.95 -2.95
C GLY A 55 24.10 49.93 -1.41
N GLN A 56 24.75 48.97 -0.76
CA GLN A 56 25.18 49.11 0.65
C GLN A 56 26.33 48.12 0.95
N PRO A 57 27.44 48.57 1.59
CA PRO A 57 28.60 47.74 1.87
C PRO A 57 28.49 47.00 3.20
N GLN A 58 28.97 45.75 3.24
CA GLN A 58 29.21 45.01 4.48
C GLN A 58 30.56 45.40 5.11
N PRO A 59 30.68 45.42 6.45
CA PRO A 59 31.93 45.75 7.12
C PRO A 59 32.90 44.56 7.13
N GLN A 60 34.17 44.85 6.81
CA GLN A 60 35.32 44.00 7.06
C GLN A 60 35.57 43.88 8.57
N VAL A 61 35.81 42.65 9.05
CA VAL A 61 36.31 42.39 10.40
C VAL A 61 37.77 41.94 10.29
N ASP A 62 38.60 42.66 11.03
CA ASP A 62 40.06 42.59 11.11
C ASP A 62 40.53 41.30 11.83
N PRO A 63 41.49 40.53 11.26
CA PRO A 63 42.06 39.37 11.92
C PRO A 63 43.38 39.78 12.57
N LEU A 64 43.43 39.92 13.91
CA LEU A 64 44.60 39.64 14.77
C LEU A 64 44.46 40.30 16.15
N THR A 65 44.12 39.52 17.18
CA THR A 65 44.64 39.77 18.54
C THR A 65 44.62 38.52 19.43
N ARG A 66 45.79 37.88 19.50
CA ARG A 66 46.46 37.23 20.65
C ARG A 66 45.60 36.74 21.85
N ARG A 67 45.80 35.48 22.26
CA ARG A 67 46.73 35.12 23.36
C ARG A 67 46.90 33.61 23.59
N ASN A 68 48.16 33.22 23.74
CA ASN A 68 48.65 31.98 24.34
C ASN A 68 48.07 31.74 25.75
N THR A 69 47.52 30.55 25.99
CA THR A 69 47.70 29.83 27.26
C THR A 69 47.74 28.33 26.96
N ASN A 70 48.91 27.74 27.20
CA ASN A 70 49.22 26.32 27.08
C ASN A 70 48.82 25.63 28.40
N PRO A 71 47.87 24.68 28.46
CA PRO A 71 47.68 23.85 29.63
C PRO A 71 48.47 22.55 29.49
N GLN A 72 49.26 22.23 30.51
CA GLN A 72 49.91 20.91 30.65
C GLN A 72 48.87 19.78 30.67
N PRO A 73 49.18 18.60 30.13
CA PRO A 73 48.30 17.44 30.21
C PRO A 73 48.26 16.91 31.65
N GLN A 74 47.06 16.88 32.26
CA GLN A 74 46.80 16.13 33.47
C GLN A 74 46.65 14.63 33.15
N PRO A 75 47.05 13.73 34.07
CA PRO A 75 46.89 12.29 33.87
C PRO A 75 45.40 11.90 33.95
N VAL A 76 44.94 11.21 32.91
CA VAL A 76 43.57 10.67 32.82
C VAL A 76 43.42 9.53 33.82
N ILE A 77 42.72 9.78 34.92
CA ILE A 77 42.16 8.71 35.76
C ILE A 77 40.90 8.23 35.05
N ALA A 78 40.87 6.95 34.66
CA ALA A 78 39.72 6.33 34.03
C ALA A 78 38.48 6.47 34.92
N ALA A 79 37.44 7.14 34.42
CA ALA A 79 36.13 7.15 35.07
C ALA A 79 35.58 5.71 35.10
N PRO A 80 34.92 5.30 36.19
CA PRO A 80 34.27 3.99 36.25
C PRO A 80 33.25 3.88 35.12
N ALA A 81 33.23 2.72 34.45
CA ALA A 81 32.30 2.44 33.38
C ALA A 81 30.86 2.71 33.85
N PRO A 82 30.02 3.37 33.04
CA PRO A 82 28.62 3.54 33.37
C PRO A 82 28.00 2.15 33.58
N PRO A 83 27.11 1.98 34.58
CA PRO A 83 26.46 0.71 34.81
C PRO A 83 25.72 0.27 33.54
N PRO A 84 25.70 -1.04 33.24
CA PRO A 84 24.99 -1.55 32.08
C PRO A 84 23.53 -1.09 32.12
N VAL A 85 23.06 -0.49 31.02
CA VAL A 85 21.64 -0.18 30.82
C VAL A 85 20.92 -1.51 30.72
N VAL A 86 20.36 -1.97 31.84
CA VAL A 86 19.51 -3.15 31.87
C VAL A 86 18.17 -2.74 31.27
N ASN A 87 17.93 -3.10 30.00
CA ASN A 87 16.62 -3.02 29.37
C ASN A 87 15.66 -4.00 30.05
N ARG A 88 15.13 -3.63 31.22
CA ARG A 88 14.03 -4.36 31.87
C ARG A 88 12.71 -3.84 31.33
N ALA A 89 11.77 -4.74 31.07
CA ALA A 89 10.41 -4.35 30.74
C ALA A 89 9.81 -3.54 31.90
N PRO A 90 9.06 -2.45 31.62
CA PRO A 90 8.45 -1.65 32.67
C PRO A 90 7.45 -2.49 33.45
N THR A 91 7.41 -2.30 34.77
CA THR A 91 6.46 -2.98 35.65
C THR A 91 5.03 -2.51 35.37
N ARG A 92 4.06 -3.28 35.85
CA ARG A 92 2.64 -2.93 35.75
C ARG A 92 2.34 -1.53 36.31
N ASP A 93 2.95 -1.19 37.44
CA ASP A 93 2.75 0.09 38.12
C ASP A 93 3.43 1.25 37.34
N GLU A 94 4.59 0.99 36.72
CA GLU A 94 5.28 1.95 35.84
C GLU A 94 4.44 2.24 34.57
N GLN A 95 3.77 1.23 34.01
CA GLN A 95 2.86 1.39 32.87
C GLN A 95 1.61 2.20 33.23
N ILE A 96 1.01 1.96 34.40
CA ILE A 96 -0.14 2.72 34.88
C ILE A 96 0.22 4.17 35.19
N ALA A 97 1.37 4.42 35.81
CA ALA A 97 1.87 5.77 36.06
C ALA A 97 2.06 6.53 34.74
N THR A 98 2.51 5.84 33.69
CA THR A 98 2.65 6.41 32.34
C THR A 98 1.29 6.81 31.74
N LEU A 99 0.28 5.94 31.82
CA LEU A 99 -1.09 6.25 31.37
C LEU A 99 -1.71 7.43 32.14
N GLN A 100 -1.49 7.47 33.47
CA GLN A 100 -1.94 8.58 34.30
C GLN A 100 -1.31 9.91 33.88
N ALA A 101 0.01 9.94 33.67
CA ALA A 101 0.71 11.14 33.22
C ALA A 101 0.23 11.60 31.83
N PHE A 102 -0.02 10.65 30.93
CA PHE A 102 -0.53 10.94 29.60
C PHE A 102 -1.91 11.61 29.63
N LEU A 103 -2.85 11.10 30.45
CA LEU A 103 -4.21 11.61 30.57
C LEU A 103 -4.30 13.03 31.16
N GLN A 104 -3.25 13.50 31.84
CA GLN A 104 -3.17 14.86 32.39
C GLN A 104 -2.63 15.90 31.41
N ARG A 105 -2.23 15.49 30.20
CA ARG A 105 -1.68 16.44 29.24
C ARG A 105 -2.75 17.42 28.74
N PRO A 106 -2.51 18.74 28.80
CA PRO A 106 -3.50 19.76 28.41
C PRO A 106 -3.76 19.79 26.90
N ASP A 107 -2.89 19.14 26.13
CA ASP A 107 -2.81 19.18 24.68
C ASP A 107 -3.46 17.94 24.01
N LEU A 108 -4.18 17.11 24.78
CA LEU A 108 -4.91 15.97 24.26
C LEU A 108 -6.09 16.42 23.36
N PRO A 109 -6.19 15.88 22.14
CA PRO A 109 -7.20 16.30 21.18
C PRO A 109 -8.62 15.87 21.58
N ARG A 110 -9.58 16.79 21.46
CA ARG A 110 -10.95 16.69 22.02
C ARG A 110 -12.02 16.19 21.04
N GLY A 111 -11.62 15.40 20.05
CA GLY A 111 -12.55 14.83 19.05
C GLY A 111 -13.42 13.72 19.63
N THR A 112 -14.66 13.58 19.15
CA THR A 112 -15.65 12.62 19.68
C THR A 112 -15.21 11.16 19.62
N ARG A 113 -14.46 10.75 18.59
CA ARG A 113 -13.89 9.37 18.49
C ARG A 113 -12.75 9.13 19.48
N MET A 114 -11.96 10.17 19.77
CA MET A 114 -10.79 10.09 20.65
C MET A 114 -11.17 10.19 22.12
N GLN A 115 -12.29 10.84 22.41
CA GLN A 115 -12.87 10.86 23.75
C GLN A 115 -13.17 9.45 24.27
N ALA A 116 -13.72 8.55 23.44
CA ALA A 116 -13.98 7.16 23.83
C ALA A 116 -12.69 6.40 24.20
N SER A 117 -11.60 6.61 23.45
CA SER A 117 -10.28 6.04 23.75
C SER A 117 -9.68 6.59 25.04
N LEU A 118 -9.80 7.91 25.27
CA LEU A 118 -9.37 8.55 26.51
C LEU A 118 -10.20 8.06 27.72
N ASP A 119 -11.50 7.84 27.54
CA ASP A 119 -12.39 7.32 28.58
C ASP A 119 -12.08 5.87 28.91
N HIS A 120 -11.75 5.04 27.92
CA HIS A 120 -11.28 3.67 28.14
C HIS A 120 -9.96 3.65 28.94
N MET A 121 -8.96 4.48 28.60
CA MET A 121 -7.72 4.57 29.38
C MET A 121 -7.96 5.04 30.83
N ARG A 122 -8.90 5.96 31.05
CA ARG A 122 -9.31 6.37 32.42
C ARG A 122 -9.93 5.20 33.19
N GLN A 123 -10.75 4.38 32.53
CA GLN A 123 -11.34 3.18 33.15
C GLN A 123 -10.28 2.15 33.53
N VAL A 124 -9.27 1.93 32.67
CA VAL A 124 -8.13 1.03 32.96
C VAL A 124 -7.32 1.52 34.16
N VAL A 125 -7.02 2.82 34.23
CA VAL A 125 -6.34 3.43 35.38
C VAL A 125 -7.16 3.27 36.67
N ALA A 126 -8.49 3.48 36.60
CA ALA A 126 -9.38 3.31 37.75
C ALA A 126 -9.50 1.85 38.20
N ALA A 127 -9.54 0.90 37.25
CA ALA A 127 -9.60 -0.54 37.54
C ALA A 127 -8.33 -1.05 38.23
N HIS A 128 -7.16 -0.45 37.94
CA HIS A 128 -5.91 -0.78 38.63
C HIS A 128 -5.98 -0.49 40.14
N GLY A 129 -6.50 0.67 40.53
CA GLY A 129 -6.65 1.05 41.95
C GLY A 129 -7.58 0.12 42.75
N ASN A 130 -8.45 -0.62 42.05
CA ASN A 130 -9.37 -1.58 42.64
C ASN A 130 -8.89 -3.05 42.52
N ASN A 131 -7.65 -3.29 42.09
CA ASN A 131 -7.10 -4.63 41.80
C ASN A 131 -7.93 -5.46 40.80
N ALA A 132 -8.76 -4.83 39.99
CA ALA A 132 -9.69 -5.48 39.07
C ALA A 132 -9.23 -5.44 37.60
N LEU A 133 -7.98 -5.02 37.37
CA LEU A 133 -7.47 -4.80 36.03
C LEU A 133 -7.01 -6.11 35.37
N ASP A 134 -7.41 -6.32 34.12
CA ASP A 134 -6.85 -7.37 33.25
C ASP A 134 -5.55 -6.88 32.58
N GLU A 135 -4.58 -7.77 32.40
CA GLU A 135 -3.32 -7.47 31.69
C GLU A 135 -3.59 -7.13 30.21
N ALA A 136 -4.64 -7.71 29.62
CA ALA A 136 -5.07 -7.39 28.27
C ALA A 136 -5.55 -5.93 28.15
N ASP A 137 -6.36 -5.47 29.09
CA ASP A 137 -6.87 -4.09 29.13
C ASP A 137 -5.74 -3.07 29.30
N LEU A 138 -4.74 -3.38 30.14
CA LEU A 138 -3.57 -2.53 30.31
C LEU A 138 -2.76 -2.41 29.01
N ARG A 139 -2.59 -3.53 28.31
CA ARG A 139 -1.88 -3.57 27.02
C ARG A 139 -2.63 -2.80 25.93
N ILE A 140 -3.96 -2.90 25.89
CA ILE A 140 -4.82 -2.16 24.95
C ILE A 140 -4.76 -0.66 25.23
N ALA A 141 -4.82 -0.24 26.50
CA ALA A 141 -4.69 1.15 26.89
C ALA A 141 -3.33 1.76 26.52
N MET A 142 -2.22 1.04 26.78
CA MET A 142 -0.87 1.46 26.37
C MET A 142 -0.74 1.57 24.85
N THR A 143 -1.24 0.58 24.10
CA THR A 143 -1.22 0.60 22.62
C THR A 143 -2.05 1.77 22.07
N THR A 144 -3.17 2.08 22.71
CA THR A 144 -4.06 3.18 22.33
C THR A 144 -3.42 4.55 22.63
N MET A 145 -2.73 4.69 23.75
CA MET A 145 -1.90 5.86 24.07
C MET A 145 -0.84 6.09 22.98
N ASP A 146 -0.13 5.03 22.60
CA ASP A 146 0.88 5.08 21.53
C ASP A 146 0.24 5.48 20.19
N MET A 147 -0.91 4.89 19.82
CA MET A 147 -1.64 5.27 18.61
C MET A 147 -2.10 6.73 18.60
N ILE A 148 -2.49 7.30 19.75
CA ILE A 148 -2.87 8.72 19.86
C ILE A 148 -1.64 9.62 19.72
N LEU A 149 -0.51 9.23 20.32
CA LEU A 149 0.77 9.93 20.15
C LEU A 149 1.22 9.90 18.67
N ILE A 150 1.09 8.74 18.03
CA ILE A 150 1.39 8.47 16.62
C ILE A 150 0.51 9.31 15.69
N ALA A 151 -0.81 9.30 15.89
CA ALA A 151 -1.77 10.04 15.08
C ALA A 151 -1.57 11.55 15.21
N ARG A 152 -1.10 12.02 16.37
CA ARG A 152 -0.83 13.43 16.63
C ARG A 152 0.52 13.90 16.10
N GLN A 153 1.53 13.03 16.09
CA GLN A 153 2.85 13.32 15.53
C GLN A 153 2.94 13.05 14.03
N GLY A 154 1.91 12.46 13.41
CA GLY A 154 1.97 12.03 12.00
C GLY A 154 3.06 10.98 11.75
N MET A 155 3.45 10.23 12.79
CA MET A 155 4.58 9.30 12.78
C MET A 155 4.15 7.94 13.31
N VAL A 156 4.23 6.89 12.51
CA VAL A 156 4.18 5.49 12.97
C VAL A 156 5.62 5.03 13.24
N PRO A 157 5.94 4.39 14.39
CA PRO A 157 7.23 3.74 14.60
C PRO A 157 7.39 2.60 13.60
N VAL A 158 8.36 2.76 12.73
CA VAL A 158 8.50 1.97 11.51
C VAL A 158 8.97 0.56 11.80
N ALA A 159 9.63 0.31 12.93
CA ALA A 159 10.00 -1.03 13.34
C ALA A 159 8.76 -1.95 13.47
N ASP A 160 7.63 -1.42 13.92
CA ASP A 160 6.39 -2.18 14.03
C ASP A 160 5.60 -2.20 12.71
N ALA A 161 5.65 -1.13 11.91
CA ALA A 161 5.03 -1.10 10.58
C ALA A 161 5.75 -1.99 9.55
N LEU A 162 7.09 -2.03 9.55
CA LEU A 162 7.90 -2.89 8.67
C LEU A 162 7.88 -4.37 9.11
N ARG A 163 7.86 -4.66 10.43
CA ARG A 163 7.57 -6.04 10.89
C ARG A 163 6.17 -6.48 10.51
N GLN A 164 5.21 -5.57 10.48
CA GLN A 164 3.85 -5.87 10.05
C GLN A 164 3.71 -6.04 8.53
N GLN A 165 4.55 -5.36 7.74
CA GLN A 165 4.52 -5.38 6.27
C GLN A 165 5.43 -6.44 5.62
N ARG A 166 6.58 -6.82 6.18
CA ARG A 166 7.60 -7.61 5.45
C ARG A 166 7.83 -9.06 5.91
N GLY A 167 6.99 -9.57 6.80
CA GLY A 167 7.09 -10.96 7.29
C GLY A 167 8.29 -11.23 8.24
N PRO A 168 8.42 -12.46 8.77
CA PRO A 168 9.30 -12.79 9.90
C PRO A 168 10.81 -12.84 9.62
N SER A 169 11.29 -12.44 8.45
CA SER A 169 12.68 -12.66 8.00
C SER A 169 13.64 -11.47 8.16
N LEU A 170 13.28 -10.40 8.87
CA LEU A 170 14.19 -9.26 9.14
C LEU A 170 14.53 -9.15 10.62
N THR A 171 15.82 -9.19 10.95
CA THR A 171 16.34 -8.86 12.28
C THR A 171 16.53 -7.33 12.40
N PRO A 172 16.49 -6.76 13.62
CA PRO A 172 16.70 -5.32 13.86
C PRO A 172 18.01 -4.74 13.33
N ASP A 173 18.96 -5.58 12.92
CA ASP A 173 20.34 -5.21 12.62
C ASP A 173 20.60 -4.90 11.14
N THR A 174 19.62 -5.07 10.25
CA THR A 174 19.87 -5.04 8.79
C THR A 174 19.82 -3.65 8.12
N TYR A 175 19.31 -2.60 8.76
CA TYR A 175 19.24 -1.25 8.17
C TYR A 175 19.28 -0.13 9.23
N LYS A 176 20.22 0.82 9.09
CA LYS A 176 20.33 2.00 9.97
C LYS A 176 20.60 3.28 9.16
N VAL A 177 19.58 4.12 9.00
CA VAL A 177 19.72 5.48 8.48
C VAL A 177 19.65 6.43 9.66
N VAL A 178 20.77 7.00 10.08
CA VAL A 178 20.85 8.02 11.13
C VAL A 178 20.95 9.38 10.47
N VAL A 179 19.96 10.25 10.69
CA VAL A 179 19.96 11.62 10.16
C VAL A 179 19.92 12.58 11.34
N ASP A 180 20.88 13.49 11.41
CA ASP A 180 21.01 14.47 12.50
C ASP A 180 21.01 13.79 13.90
N GLY A 181 21.66 12.63 14.00
CA GLY A 181 21.73 11.83 15.22
C GLY A 181 20.45 11.08 15.59
N GLN A 182 19.40 11.16 14.76
CA GLN A 182 18.18 10.40 14.92
C GLN A 182 18.18 9.17 14.02
N ASP A 183 17.94 7.99 14.60
CA ASP A 183 17.72 6.76 13.84
C ASP A 183 16.39 6.89 13.08
N ILE A 184 16.49 7.24 11.81
CA ILE A 184 15.37 7.30 10.86
C ILE A 184 15.14 5.91 10.31
N THR A 185 14.03 5.32 10.73
CA THR A 185 13.59 4.01 10.24
C THR A 185 12.62 4.13 9.06
N SER A 186 11.96 5.29 8.87
CA SER A 186 11.33 5.74 7.61
C SER A 186 11.20 7.26 7.54
N PHE A 187 10.95 7.76 6.33
CA PHE A 187 10.53 9.13 6.10
C PHE A 187 9.01 9.22 6.02
N ASN A 188 8.42 10.17 6.74
CA ASN A 188 7.03 10.55 6.55
C ASN A 188 6.86 11.39 5.26
N THR A 189 5.61 11.61 4.83
CA THR A 189 5.31 12.39 3.62
C THR A 189 5.93 13.79 3.64
N ALA A 190 5.98 14.45 4.80
CA ALA A 190 6.57 15.78 4.92
C ALA A 190 8.10 15.75 4.75
N GLN A 191 8.77 14.74 5.29
CA GLN A 191 10.21 14.53 5.12
C GLN A 191 10.56 14.13 3.68
N ILE A 192 9.77 13.26 3.04
CA ILE A 192 9.92 12.94 1.61
C ILE A 192 9.77 14.21 0.78
N GLN A 193 8.73 15.02 1.04
CA GLN A 193 8.53 16.29 0.34
C GLN A 193 9.65 17.31 0.61
N GLN A 194 10.19 17.36 1.83
CA GLN A 194 11.32 18.21 2.18
C GLN A 194 12.57 17.80 1.41
N LEU A 195 12.86 16.50 1.38
CA LEU A 195 13.97 15.94 0.64
C LEU A 195 13.82 16.16 -0.88
N GLN A 196 12.63 15.94 -1.43
CA GLN A 196 12.31 16.21 -2.84
C GLN A 196 12.48 17.69 -3.18
N ARG A 197 11.98 18.61 -2.33
CA ARG A 197 12.21 20.05 -2.51
C ARG A 197 13.70 20.40 -2.48
N ALA A 198 14.46 19.79 -1.57
CA ALA A 198 15.88 20.04 -1.44
C ALA A 198 16.69 19.50 -2.65
N CYS A 199 16.32 18.34 -3.19
CA CYS A 199 16.99 17.74 -4.34
C CYS A 199 16.59 18.39 -5.67
N PHE A 200 15.30 18.65 -5.86
CA PHE A 200 14.70 18.93 -7.18
C PHE A 200 14.03 20.31 -7.27
N GLY A 201 13.98 21.09 -6.17
CA GLY A 201 13.50 22.47 -6.17
C GLY A 201 11.98 22.62 -6.30
N LYS A 202 11.26 21.53 -6.60
CA LYS A 202 9.79 21.46 -6.64
C LYS A 202 9.32 20.27 -5.82
N SER A 203 8.31 20.49 -4.97
CA SER A 203 7.70 19.42 -4.17
C SER A 203 6.81 18.47 -4.98
N SER A 204 6.59 18.75 -6.26
CA SER A 204 5.73 17.98 -7.15
C SER A 204 6.50 17.07 -8.12
N GLU A 205 7.83 17.13 -8.14
CA GLU A 205 8.65 16.22 -8.94
C GLU A 205 8.75 14.87 -8.23
N LYS A 206 8.22 13.84 -8.91
CA LYS A 206 7.95 12.52 -8.33
C LYS A 206 9.08 11.51 -8.52
N ASP A 207 10.31 11.94 -8.79
CA ASP A 207 11.39 10.96 -8.94
C ASP A 207 11.86 10.46 -7.57
N THR A 208 11.17 9.44 -7.07
CA THR A 208 11.46 8.75 -5.82
C THR A 208 12.43 7.59 -5.99
N ARG A 209 12.91 7.30 -7.21
CA ARG A 209 13.79 6.16 -7.49
C ARG A 209 15.13 6.30 -6.78
N ALA A 210 15.75 7.48 -6.87
CA ALA A 210 17.01 7.75 -6.19
C ALA A 210 16.88 7.62 -4.67
N LEU A 211 15.76 8.10 -4.09
CA LEU A 211 15.47 7.93 -2.67
C LEU A 211 15.24 6.46 -2.31
N GLY A 212 14.49 5.71 -3.12
CA GLY A 212 14.26 4.28 -2.94
C GLY A 212 15.57 3.49 -2.89
N LEU A 213 16.49 3.75 -3.82
CA LEU A 213 17.83 3.14 -3.84
C LEU A 213 18.66 3.50 -2.61
N VAL A 214 18.59 4.76 -2.15
CA VAL A 214 19.26 5.19 -0.93
C VAL A 214 18.71 4.47 0.30
N MET A 215 17.39 4.27 0.35
CA MET A 215 16.73 3.57 1.45
C MET A 215 16.95 2.05 1.43
N GLU A 216 17.17 1.46 0.24
CA GLU A 216 17.37 0.02 0.08
C GLU A 216 18.83 -0.40 0.35
N GLY A 217 19.80 0.45 0.03
CA GLY A 217 21.21 0.07 -0.05
C GLY A 217 22.16 0.61 1.02
N PHE A 218 21.74 1.55 1.89
CA PHE A 218 22.68 2.30 2.73
C PHE A 218 22.41 2.19 4.23
N ASN A 219 23.45 1.80 4.98
CA ASN A 219 23.63 2.29 6.34
C ASN A 219 24.15 3.73 6.23
N PHE A 220 23.26 4.69 6.45
CA PHE A 220 23.59 6.10 6.37
C PHE A 220 23.74 6.65 7.78
N ASN A 221 24.77 7.45 8.04
CA ASN A 221 24.86 8.23 9.28
C ASN A 221 25.42 9.60 8.93
N GLY A 222 24.60 10.63 9.01
CA GLY A 222 24.96 11.97 8.58
C GLY A 222 23.86 12.98 8.87
N THR A 223 23.95 14.15 8.25
CA THR A 223 22.91 15.18 8.35
C THR A 223 21.83 15.01 7.28
N MET A 224 20.69 15.71 7.42
CA MET A 224 19.69 15.74 6.34
C MET A 224 20.28 16.27 5.03
N GLN A 225 21.26 17.17 5.10
CA GLN A 225 21.97 17.68 3.93
C GLN A 225 22.83 16.61 3.27
N ASP A 226 23.49 15.75 4.04
CA ASP A 226 24.27 14.63 3.52
C ASP A 226 23.38 13.60 2.82
N LEU A 227 22.17 13.38 3.34
CA LEU A 227 21.18 12.51 2.72
C LEU A 227 20.66 13.11 1.40
N VAL A 228 20.35 14.40 1.39
CA VAL A 228 19.99 15.14 0.16
C VAL A 228 21.11 15.02 -0.88
N ASN A 229 22.38 15.19 -0.47
CA ASN A 229 23.53 15.06 -1.36
C ASN A 229 23.65 13.64 -1.93
N LEU A 230 23.45 12.62 -1.10
CA LEU A 230 23.46 11.21 -1.51
C LEU A 230 22.33 10.90 -2.51
N VAL A 231 21.12 11.36 -2.24
CA VAL A 231 19.97 11.18 -3.14
C VAL A 231 20.19 11.93 -4.46
N CYS A 232 20.72 13.16 -4.42
CA CYS A 232 21.13 13.88 -5.63
C CYS A 232 22.22 13.13 -6.41
N ALA A 233 23.19 12.53 -5.72
CA ALA A 233 24.29 11.77 -6.32
C ALA A 233 23.77 10.52 -7.05
N VAL A 234 22.93 9.74 -6.37
CA VAL A 234 22.24 8.57 -6.96
C VAL A 234 21.43 9.00 -8.17
N HIS A 235 20.65 10.08 -8.05
CA HIS A 235 19.82 10.59 -9.14
C HIS A 235 20.63 10.92 -10.40
N ARG A 236 21.81 11.52 -10.27
CA ARG A 236 22.70 11.84 -11.41
C ARG A 236 23.24 10.59 -12.12
N CYS A 237 23.37 9.49 -11.39
CA CYS A 237 23.93 8.26 -11.92
C CYS A 237 22.86 7.36 -12.55
N LEU A 238 21.57 7.69 -12.41
CA LEU A 238 20.49 6.95 -13.07
C LEU A 238 20.60 7.09 -14.60
N PRO A 239 20.47 5.99 -15.37
CA PRO A 239 20.61 6.00 -16.83
C PRO A 239 19.50 6.78 -17.55
N ASP A 240 18.35 6.98 -16.88
CA ASP A 240 17.31 7.93 -17.28
C ASP A 240 16.80 8.62 -16.00
N PRO A 241 17.36 9.78 -15.61
CA PRO A 241 16.96 10.51 -14.40
C PRO A 241 15.55 11.13 -14.50
N GLY A 242 14.78 10.78 -15.54
CA GLY A 242 13.43 11.28 -15.75
C GLY A 242 13.43 12.78 -16.08
N THR A 243 12.27 13.42 -15.90
CA THR A 243 12.12 14.86 -16.16
C THR A 243 12.58 15.74 -14.99
N ALA A 244 12.99 15.14 -13.87
CA ALA A 244 13.33 15.87 -12.66
C ALA A 244 14.71 16.53 -12.81
N GLN A 245 14.73 17.87 -12.73
CA GLN A 245 15.96 18.65 -12.81
C GLN A 245 16.44 18.95 -11.40
N LEU A 246 17.67 18.55 -11.07
CA LEU A 246 18.26 18.87 -9.77
C LEU A 246 18.34 20.39 -9.59
N ALA A 247 17.85 20.88 -8.45
CA ALA A 247 17.80 22.31 -8.16
C ALA A 247 19.18 22.95 -7.95
N GLN A 248 20.19 22.14 -7.66
CA GLN A 248 21.54 22.62 -7.40
C GLN A 248 22.54 21.97 -8.36
N GLY A 249 23.14 22.82 -9.20
CA GLY A 249 24.10 22.45 -10.24
C GLY A 249 25.46 21.97 -9.73
N LYS A 250 25.73 21.89 -8.42
CA LYS A 250 26.99 21.36 -7.87
C LYS A 250 26.78 20.83 -6.44
N THR A 251 26.85 19.52 -6.24
CA THR A 251 27.00 18.92 -4.90
C THR A 251 27.75 17.58 -4.95
N ALA A 252 28.89 17.56 -4.27
CA ALA A 252 29.57 16.51 -3.49
C ALA A 252 29.78 15.06 -4.00
N VAL A 253 29.39 14.65 -5.22
CA VAL A 253 29.79 13.30 -5.70
C VAL A 253 31.32 13.20 -5.81
N ASP A 254 31.97 14.28 -6.24
CA ASP A 254 33.42 14.34 -6.47
C ASP A 254 34.25 14.34 -5.17
N ALA A 255 33.63 14.51 -3.99
CA ALA A 255 34.34 14.66 -2.72
C ALA A 255 34.35 13.39 -1.86
N ASN A 256 33.62 12.33 -2.23
CA ASN A 256 33.57 11.09 -1.45
C ASN A 256 33.56 9.84 -2.37
N PRO A 257 34.74 9.33 -2.77
CA PRO A 257 34.89 8.23 -3.71
C PRO A 257 34.08 6.98 -3.36
N GLY A 258 33.95 6.66 -2.06
CA GLY A 258 33.20 5.49 -1.60
C GLY A 258 31.68 5.57 -1.86
N VAL A 259 31.13 6.78 -2.03
CA VAL A 259 29.72 6.96 -2.39
C VAL A 259 29.52 6.67 -3.88
N ALA A 260 30.38 7.21 -4.75
CA ALA A 260 30.29 6.96 -6.19
C ALA A 260 30.43 5.46 -6.51
N ASP A 261 31.40 4.77 -5.90
CA ASP A 261 31.59 3.33 -6.08
C ASP A 261 30.36 2.53 -5.60
N LYS A 262 29.78 2.90 -4.45
CA LYS A 262 28.59 2.21 -3.94
C LYS A 262 27.35 2.46 -4.80
N VAL A 263 27.19 3.68 -5.33
CA VAL A 263 26.11 3.99 -6.28
C VAL A 263 26.27 3.18 -7.57
N GLN A 264 27.48 3.07 -8.09
CA GLN A 264 27.75 2.21 -9.26
C GLN A 264 27.44 0.74 -8.97
N GLU A 265 27.80 0.23 -7.79
CA GLU A 265 27.46 -1.13 -7.35
C GLU A 265 25.94 -1.35 -7.34
N LEU A 266 25.17 -0.44 -6.75
CA LEU A 266 23.70 -0.54 -6.68
C LEU A 266 23.05 -0.45 -8.06
N LEU A 267 23.56 0.41 -8.95
CA LEU A 267 23.07 0.49 -10.33
C LEU A 267 23.39 -0.78 -11.12
N ALA A 268 24.57 -1.37 -10.91
CA ALA A 268 24.94 -2.63 -11.50
C ALA A 268 24.07 -3.77 -10.98
N GLU A 269 23.78 -3.80 -9.67
CA GLU A 269 22.84 -4.73 -9.05
C GLU A 269 21.42 -4.58 -9.62
N GLU A 270 20.93 -3.35 -9.74
CA GLU A 270 19.61 -3.07 -10.31
C GLU A 270 19.52 -3.50 -11.77
N ALA A 271 20.53 -3.19 -12.58
CA ALA A 271 20.61 -3.64 -13.96
C ALA A 271 20.66 -5.18 -14.07
N ALA A 272 21.43 -5.84 -13.18
CA ALA A 272 21.53 -7.28 -13.13
C ALA A 272 20.19 -7.94 -12.79
N GLU A 273 19.53 -7.51 -11.70
CA GLU A 273 18.24 -8.06 -11.26
C GLU A 273 17.12 -7.82 -12.27
N ARG A 274 17.10 -6.64 -12.93
CA ARG A 274 16.16 -6.35 -14.02
C ARG A 274 16.41 -7.25 -15.23
N GLY A 275 17.68 -7.42 -15.65
CA GLY A 275 18.04 -8.29 -16.78
C GLY A 275 17.68 -9.76 -16.52
N GLU A 276 17.93 -10.20 -15.30
CA GLU A 276 17.57 -11.53 -14.81
C GLU A 276 16.05 -11.74 -14.77
N LEU A 277 15.26 -10.74 -14.33
CA LEU A 277 13.80 -10.81 -14.41
C LEU A 277 13.35 -10.83 -15.87
N ALA A 278 13.93 -9.97 -16.72
CA ALA A 278 13.58 -9.87 -18.13
C ALA A 278 13.79 -11.20 -18.88
N LYS A 279 14.88 -11.89 -18.56
CA LYS A 279 15.19 -13.21 -19.06
C LYS A 279 14.11 -14.23 -18.69
N ALA A 280 13.64 -14.26 -17.43
CA ALA A 280 12.60 -15.20 -17.00
C ALA A 280 11.29 -15.07 -17.82
N PHE A 281 10.87 -13.84 -18.14
CA PHE A 281 9.71 -13.61 -19.02
C PHE A 281 10.00 -13.98 -20.48
N THR A 282 11.18 -13.63 -20.99
CA THR A 282 11.59 -13.94 -22.37
C THR A 282 11.66 -15.46 -22.60
N ASP A 283 12.22 -16.21 -21.64
CA ASP A 283 12.31 -17.67 -21.66
C ASP A 283 10.92 -18.32 -21.67
N ALA A 284 9.92 -17.69 -21.04
CA ALA A 284 8.51 -18.10 -21.08
C ALA A 284 7.77 -17.64 -22.37
N GLY A 285 8.43 -16.89 -23.25
CA GLY A 285 7.86 -16.35 -24.49
C GLY A 285 6.92 -15.15 -24.30
N LEU A 286 7.13 -14.35 -23.25
CA LEU A 286 6.41 -13.10 -22.97
C LEU A 286 7.32 -11.89 -23.18
N THR A 287 6.75 -10.76 -23.60
CA THR A 287 7.45 -9.47 -23.59
C THR A 287 7.49 -8.91 -22.17
N VAL A 288 8.56 -8.21 -21.80
CA VAL A 288 8.61 -7.47 -20.53
C VAL A 288 9.42 -6.19 -20.62
N LYS A 289 8.95 -5.14 -19.95
CA LYS A 289 9.72 -3.92 -19.64
C LYS A 289 9.83 -3.79 -18.12
N THR A 290 11.03 -3.56 -17.62
CA THR A 290 11.34 -3.56 -16.17
C THR A 290 11.76 -2.18 -15.64
N ASP A 291 11.61 -1.12 -16.43
CA ASP A 291 12.19 0.20 -16.14
C ASP A 291 11.64 0.86 -14.87
N GLY A 292 10.42 0.49 -14.45
CA GLY A 292 9.76 0.97 -13.25
C GLY A 292 9.84 0.06 -12.02
N ALA A 293 10.61 -1.03 -12.06
CA ALA A 293 10.78 -1.95 -10.94
C ALA A 293 12.19 -1.86 -10.33
N THR A 294 12.30 -1.79 -9.01
CA THR A 294 13.59 -1.76 -8.29
C THR A 294 14.25 -3.14 -8.25
N ALA A 295 15.52 -3.20 -7.83
CA ALA A 295 16.25 -4.46 -7.64
C ALA A 295 15.53 -5.43 -6.69
N SER A 296 15.12 -4.97 -5.49
CA SER A 296 14.34 -5.77 -4.54
C SER A 296 13.02 -6.27 -5.10
N GLN A 297 12.28 -5.44 -5.83
CA GLN A 297 11.01 -5.82 -6.46
C GLN A 297 11.22 -6.91 -7.52
N CYS A 298 12.23 -6.75 -8.38
CA CYS A 298 12.62 -7.75 -9.37
C CYS A 298 13.01 -9.08 -8.71
N ARG A 299 13.83 -9.02 -7.66
CA ARG A 299 14.28 -10.19 -6.91
C ARG A 299 13.12 -10.93 -6.24
N ALA A 300 12.22 -10.21 -5.58
CA ALA A 300 11.05 -10.80 -4.93
C ALA A 300 10.13 -11.47 -5.95
N LEU A 301 9.87 -10.84 -7.09
CA LEU A 301 9.06 -11.44 -8.16
C LEU A 301 9.75 -12.67 -8.74
N ARG A 302 11.06 -12.63 -9.00
CA ARG A 302 11.84 -13.80 -9.44
C ARG A 302 11.78 -14.96 -8.44
N GLN A 303 11.93 -14.69 -7.15
CA GLN A 303 11.82 -15.71 -6.12
C GLN A 303 10.43 -16.36 -6.13
N TRP A 304 9.37 -15.54 -6.24
CA TRP A 304 8.01 -16.06 -6.37
C TRP A 304 7.82 -16.88 -7.65
N LEU A 305 8.35 -16.43 -8.80
CA LEU A 305 8.31 -17.14 -10.08
C LEU A 305 9.09 -18.47 -10.04
N THR A 306 10.18 -18.53 -9.28
CA THR A 306 10.94 -19.77 -9.06
C THR A 306 10.11 -20.80 -8.30
N ALA A 307 9.28 -20.36 -7.35
CA ALA A 307 8.32 -21.22 -6.66
C ALA A 307 7.11 -21.63 -7.54
N HIS A 308 6.83 -20.88 -8.61
CA HIS A 308 5.70 -21.12 -9.53
C HIS A 308 6.17 -21.16 -11.00
N PRO A 309 7.04 -22.12 -11.39
CA PRO A 309 7.76 -22.07 -12.67
C PRO A 309 6.85 -22.15 -13.91
N SER A 310 5.63 -22.68 -13.77
CA SER A 310 4.67 -22.80 -14.89
C SER A 310 3.85 -21.53 -15.13
N TYR A 311 3.83 -20.60 -14.18
CA TYR A 311 2.89 -19.48 -14.16
C TYR A 311 2.94 -18.61 -15.43
N LEU A 312 4.14 -18.18 -15.85
CA LEU A 312 4.29 -17.33 -17.03
C LEU A 312 3.88 -18.05 -18.31
N THR A 313 4.26 -19.31 -18.46
CA THR A 313 3.87 -20.14 -19.60
C THR A 313 2.35 -20.31 -19.67
N ASN A 314 1.70 -20.53 -18.53
CA ASN A 314 0.25 -20.72 -18.45
C ASN A 314 -0.50 -19.40 -18.73
N LEU A 315 -0.03 -18.25 -18.22
CA LEU A 315 -0.59 -16.95 -18.59
C LEU A 315 -0.50 -16.69 -20.10
N ARG A 316 0.64 -17.02 -20.72
CA ARG A 316 0.82 -16.91 -22.17
C ARG A 316 -0.20 -17.76 -22.93
N GLN A 317 -0.44 -18.99 -22.48
CA GLN A 317 -1.44 -19.89 -23.09
C GLN A 317 -2.86 -19.35 -22.98
N ILE A 318 -3.18 -18.62 -21.89
CA ILE A 318 -4.48 -17.95 -21.70
C ILE A 318 -4.59 -16.67 -22.54
N GLY A 319 -3.47 -16.20 -23.12
CA GLY A 319 -3.42 -15.16 -24.13
C GLY A 319 -2.71 -13.88 -23.70
N VAL A 320 -2.14 -13.83 -22.49
CA VAL A 320 -1.31 -12.71 -22.05
C VAL A 320 -0.06 -12.62 -22.92
N ARG A 321 0.32 -11.41 -23.32
CA ARG A 321 1.44 -11.14 -24.23
C ARG A 321 2.68 -10.63 -23.51
N GLY A 322 2.51 -9.89 -22.42
CA GLY A 322 3.63 -9.34 -21.69
C GLY A 322 3.29 -8.48 -20.49
N PHE A 323 4.33 -7.90 -19.92
CA PHE A 323 4.30 -7.07 -18.72
C PHE A 323 5.06 -5.76 -18.94
N VAL A 324 4.53 -4.65 -18.42
CA VAL A 324 5.17 -3.34 -18.51
C VAL A 324 5.24 -2.72 -17.11
N PHE A 325 6.38 -2.88 -16.44
CA PHE A 325 6.66 -2.22 -15.17
C PHE A 325 7.26 -0.84 -15.44
N GLY A 326 6.58 0.21 -14.98
CA GLY A 326 6.91 1.61 -15.33
C GLY A 326 6.04 2.19 -16.44
N SER A 327 4.85 1.64 -16.66
CA SER A 327 3.91 2.14 -17.67
C SER A 327 3.50 3.59 -17.38
N LYS A 328 3.59 4.44 -18.41
CA LYS A 328 3.05 5.81 -18.43
C LYS A 328 1.71 5.90 -19.17
N GLU A 329 1.24 4.78 -19.72
CA GLU A 329 0.11 4.72 -20.66
C GLU A 329 -1.23 4.34 -19.98
N ILE A 330 -1.21 4.04 -18.68
CA ILE A 330 -2.39 3.61 -17.93
C ILE A 330 -3.03 4.74 -17.15
N ASN A 331 -4.36 4.72 -17.05
CA ASN A 331 -5.10 5.74 -16.31
C ASN A 331 -5.13 5.45 -14.80
N ASP A 332 -5.09 4.17 -14.43
CA ASP A 332 -5.04 3.75 -13.04
C ASP A 332 -3.73 4.22 -12.36
N PRO A 333 -3.79 4.71 -11.11
CA PRO A 333 -2.61 5.21 -10.39
C PRO A 333 -1.58 4.13 -10.02
N VAL A 334 -1.92 2.84 -10.06
CA VAL A 334 -1.04 1.76 -9.64
C VAL A 334 -0.84 0.68 -10.72
N GLY A 335 -1.90 0.23 -11.38
CA GLY A 335 -1.82 -0.89 -12.31
C GLY A 335 -3.09 -1.08 -13.14
N GLU A 336 -2.94 -1.67 -14.33
CA GLU A 336 -4.06 -1.98 -15.21
C GLU A 336 -3.71 -3.14 -16.15
N TYR A 337 -4.66 -4.03 -16.41
CA TYR A 337 -4.58 -4.95 -17.54
C TYR A 337 -5.11 -4.30 -18.83
N VAL A 338 -4.22 -4.05 -19.78
CA VAL A 338 -4.52 -3.36 -21.04
C VAL A 338 -4.98 -4.38 -22.09
N SER A 339 -6.30 -4.56 -22.18
CA SER A 339 -6.94 -5.71 -22.86
C SER A 339 -6.68 -5.81 -24.38
N ASP A 340 -6.50 -4.70 -25.08
CA ASP A 340 -6.20 -4.65 -26.52
C ASP A 340 -4.76 -5.08 -26.82
N LYS A 341 -3.81 -4.71 -25.94
CA LYS A 341 -2.42 -5.17 -25.98
C LYS A 341 -2.23 -6.57 -25.38
N ARG A 342 -3.17 -6.98 -24.54
CA ARG A 342 -3.09 -8.18 -23.68
C ARG A 342 -1.85 -8.16 -22.79
N GLU A 343 -1.54 -6.99 -22.25
CA GLU A 343 -0.37 -6.75 -21.40
C GLU A 343 -0.80 -6.32 -20.00
N VAL A 344 -0.02 -6.72 -18.99
CA VAL A 344 -0.18 -6.25 -17.61
C VAL A 344 0.72 -5.04 -17.41
N HIS A 345 0.15 -3.90 -17.06
CA HIS A 345 0.89 -2.65 -16.88
C HIS A 345 0.86 -2.24 -15.42
N LEU A 346 2.03 -1.94 -14.86
CA LEU A 346 2.15 -1.29 -13.55
C LEU A 346 2.84 0.05 -13.72
N ARG A 347 2.43 1.06 -12.95
CA ARG A 347 3.20 2.31 -12.87
C ARG A 347 4.56 2.06 -12.21
N ALA A 348 5.49 3.00 -12.36
CA ALA A 348 6.72 2.98 -11.58
C ALA A 348 6.38 3.30 -10.12
N LEU A 349 6.63 2.34 -9.23
CA LEU A 349 6.26 2.41 -7.81
C LEU A 349 7.48 2.04 -6.95
N PRO A 350 8.60 2.78 -7.03
CA PRO A 350 9.86 2.40 -6.39
C PRO A 350 9.79 2.45 -4.86
N ASP A 351 8.81 3.15 -4.30
CA ASP A 351 8.51 3.24 -2.87
C ASP A 351 7.63 2.08 -2.36
N LYS A 352 7.01 1.31 -3.26
CA LYS A 352 6.17 0.17 -2.88
C LYS A 352 7.04 -0.99 -2.37
N PRO A 353 6.74 -1.57 -1.19
CA PRO A 353 7.42 -2.76 -0.71
C PRO A 353 7.44 -3.90 -1.73
N ALA A 354 8.51 -4.68 -1.77
CA ALA A 354 8.71 -5.71 -2.79
C ALA A 354 7.61 -6.78 -2.79
N ASP A 355 7.13 -7.19 -1.63
CA ASP A 355 6.02 -8.13 -1.48
C ASP A 355 4.68 -7.55 -1.96
N ALA A 356 4.41 -6.27 -1.63
CA ALA A 356 3.25 -5.55 -2.12
C ALA A 356 3.29 -5.35 -3.64
N PHE A 357 4.47 -5.13 -4.21
CA PHE A 357 4.68 -5.08 -5.66
C PHE A 357 4.37 -6.43 -6.31
N VAL A 358 4.84 -7.54 -5.75
CA VAL A 358 4.51 -8.90 -6.25
C VAL A 358 2.99 -9.12 -6.20
N ARG A 359 2.34 -8.79 -5.07
CA ARG A 359 0.87 -8.91 -4.94
C ARG A 359 0.14 -8.07 -6.00
N LEU A 360 0.61 -6.86 -6.28
CA LEU A 360 0.03 -6.00 -7.30
C LEU A 360 0.22 -6.57 -8.71
N ALA A 361 1.41 -7.08 -9.05
CA ALA A 361 1.64 -7.75 -10.33
C ALA A 361 0.73 -8.97 -10.50
N LEU A 362 0.54 -9.76 -9.44
CA LEU A 362 -0.37 -10.90 -9.41
C LEU A 362 -1.84 -10.45 -9.53
N HIS A 363 -2.22 -9.35 -8.90
CA HIS A 363 -3.57 -8.77 -8.98
C HIS A 363 -3.91 -8.40 -10.43
N GLU A 364 -3.06 -7.61 -11.10
CA GLU A 364 -3.31 -7.24 -12.49
C GLU A 364 -3.28 -8.46 -13.44
N SER A 365 -2.39 -9.42 -13.17
CA SER A 365 -2.42 -10.69 -13.90
C SER A 365 -3.68 -11.51 -13.64
N GLY A 366 -4.35 -11.31 -12.49
CA GLY A 366 -5.64 -11.89 -12.15
C GLY A 366 -6.76 -11.36 -13.05
N HIS A 367 -6.73 -10.07 -13.39
CA HIS A 367 -7.60 -9.51 -14.44
C HIS A 367 -7.27 -10.13 -15.81
N ALA A 368 -5.99 -10.26 -16.14
CA ALA A 368 -5.54 -10.79 -17.42
C ALA A 368 -5.85 -12.29 -17.63
N GLY A 369 -5.68 -13.08 -16.57
CA GLY A 369 -5.70 -14.54 -16.59
C GLY A 369 -6.95 -15.12 -15.92
N PHE A 370 -7.05 -14.99 -14.59
CA PHE A 370 -8.12 -15.64 -13.80
C PHE A 370 -9.51 -15.17 -14.20
N GLN A 371 -9.74 -13.86 -14.26
CA GLN A 371 -11.01 -13.29 -14.68
C GLN A 371 -11.38 -13.79 -16.09
N ARG A 372 -10.44 -13.76 -17.04
CA ARG A 372 -10.65 -14.25 -18.40
C ARG A 372 -10.95 -15.74 -18.46
N ALA A 373 -10.26 -16.57 -17.67
CA ALA A 373 -10.52 -18.00 -17.57
C ALA A 373 -11.90 -18.28 -16.95
N LEU A 374 -12.32 -17.47 -15.98
CA LEU A 374 -13.59 -17.63 -15.29
C LEU A 374 -14.78 -17.21 -16.15
N ILE A 375 -14.79 -15.96 -16.65
CA ILE A 375 -15.96 -15.34 -17.30
C ILE A 375 -15.84 -15.16 -18.83
N GLY A 376 -14.70 -15.52 -19.43
CA GLY A 376 -14.45 -15.44 -20.87
C GLY A 376 -14.17 -14.02 -21.41
N GLU A 377 -13.65 -13.95 -22.66
CA GLU A 377 -13.25 -12.69 -23.31
C GLU A 377 -14.40 -11.68 -23.48
N THR A 378 -15.63 -12.17 -23.69
CA THR A 378 -16.80 -11.34 -23.97
C THR A 378 -17.20 -10.44 -22.81
N MET A 379 -16.80 -10.77 -21.58
CA MET A 379 -17.07 -9.99 -20.37
C MET A 379 -15.86 -9.22 -19.84
N THR A 380 -14.65 -9.41 -20.39
CA THR A 380 -13.40 -8.80 -19.88
C THR A 380 -13.02 -7.46 -20.51
N ALA A 381 -13.75 -6.94 -21.50
CA ALA A 381 -13.41 -5.66 -22.11
C ALA A 381 -13.57 -4.50 -21.10
N HIS A 382 -12.45 -3.92 -20.65
CA HIS A 382 -12.33 -2.82 -19.67
C HIS A 382 -12.85 -1.46 -20.16
N ASN A 383 -13.92 -1.42 -20.96
CA ASN A 383 -14.65 -0.18 -21.13
C ASN A 383 -15.51 0.02 -19.87
N ASP A 384 -14.98 0.72 -18.88
CA ASP A 384 -15.54 0.93 -17.53
C ASP A 384 -17.04 1.20 -17.49
N VAL A 385 -17.55 2.01 -18.44
CA VAL A 385 -18.97 2.34 -18.54
C VAL A 385 -19.82 1.12 -18.94
N PHE A 386 -19.32 0.29 -19.86
CA PHE A 386 -19.98 -0.93 -20.30
C PHE A 386 -19.90 -2.02 -19.23
N THR A 387 -18.77 -2.12 -18.54
CA THR A 387 -18.53 -3.09 -17.46
C THR A 387 -19.42 -2.80 -16.24
N ALA A 388 -19.48 -1.54 -15.78
CA ALA A 388 -20.36 -1.14 -14.68
C ALA A 388 -21.85 -1.36 -15.01
N ARG A 389 -22.27 -1.06 -16.24
CA ARG A 389 -23.66 -1.30 -16.70
C ARG A 389 -24.00 -2.79 -16.72
N ARG A 390 -23.10 -3.63 -17.24
CA ARG A 390 -23.29 -5.09 -17.29
C ARG A 390 -23.37 -5.70 -15.90
N TYR A 391 -22.51 -5.30 -14.96
CA TYR A 391 -22.60 -5.78 -13.58
C TYR A 391 -23.85 -5.28 -12.85
N LYS A 392 -24.28 -4.05 -13.13
CA LYS A 392 -25.56 -3.55 -12.62
C LYS A 392 -26.74 -4.42 -13.12
N ALA A 393 -26.75 -4.76 -14.41
CA ALA A 393 -27.76 -5.63 -15.00
C ALA A 393 -27.72 -7.04 -14.40
N LEU A 394 -26.53 -7.66 -14.32
CA LEU A 394 -26.32 -8.97 -13.72
C LEU A 394 -26.81 -9.03 -12.26
N ARG A 395 -26.47 -8.00 -11.47
CA ARG A 395 -26.98 -7.85 -10.10
C ARG A 395 -28.51 -7.73 -10.07
N ALA A 396 -29.09 -6.89 -10.92
CA ALA A 396 -30.55 -6.72 -10.98
C ALA A 396 -31.26 -8.05 -11.28
N TYR A 397 -30.71 -8.85 -12.20
CA TYR A 397 -31.25 -10.17 -12.52
C TYR A 397 -31.14 -11.16 -11.37
N VAL A 398 -29.99 -11.26 -10.68
CA VAL A 398 -29.86 -12.18 -9.54
C VAL A 398 -30.80 -11.77 -8.39
N THR A 399 -30.90 -10.48 -8.09
CA THR A 399 -31.89 -9.98 -7.12
C THR A 399 -33.32 -10.32 -7.54
N HIS A 400 -33.63 -10.22 -8.84
CA HIS A 400 -34.94 -10.60 -9.38
C HIS A 400 -35.23 -12.10 -9.20
N ILE A 401 -34.28 -13.00 -9.48
CA ILE A 401 -34.47 -14.45 -9.24
C ILE A 401 -34.70 -14.73 -7.75
N GLN A 402 -33.93 -14.11 -6.86
CA GLN A 402 -34.09 -14.27 -5.41
C GLN A 402 -35.48 -13.79 -4.95
N ALA A 403 -35.92 -12.62 -5.43
CA ALA A 403 -37.25 -12.09 -5.13
C ALA A 403 -38.38 -12.99 -5.67
N ARG A 404 -38.23 -13.56 -6.88
CA ARG A 404 -39.17 -14.54 -7.43
C ARG A 404 -39.26 -15.80 -6.58
N ALA A 405 -38.13 -16.33 -6.10
CA ALA A 405 -38.12 -17.50 -5.23
C ALA A 405 -38.86 -17.24 -3.90
N VAL A 406 -38.74 -16.03 -3.34
CA VAL A 406 -39.49 -15.62 -2.15
C VAL A 406 -40.98 -15.46 -2.46
N ALA A 407 -41.33 -14.79 -3.56
CA ALA A 407 -42.73 -14.59 -3.97
C ALA A 407 -43.45 -15.92 -4.20
N ALA A 408 -42.80 -16.86 -4.91
CA ALA A 408 -43.32 -18.20 -5.14
C ALA A 408 -43.61 -18.95 -3.83
N ARG A 409 -42.72 -18.87 -2.83
CA ARG A 409 -42.95 -19.46 -1.49
C ARG A 409 -44.09 -18.79 -0.73
N ALA A 410 -44.28 -17.49 -0.94
CA ALA A 410 -45.35 -16.71 -0.31
C ALA A 410 -46.69 -16.81 -1.05
N GLY A 411 -46.74 -17.47 -2.22
CA GLY A 411 -47.93 -17.48 -3.08
C GLY A 411 -48.28 -16.10 -3.66
N THR A 412 -47.31 -15.19 -3.76
CA THR A 412 -47.51 -13.84 -4.29
C THR A 412 -47.08 -13.74 -5.75
N GLN A 413 -47.53 -12.67 -6.43
CA GLN A 413 -47.17 -12.42 -7.82
C GLN A 413 -45.66 -12.19 -7.99
N ASP A 414 -45.11 -12.70 -9.09
CA ASP A 414 -43.72 -12.45 -9.48
C ASP A 414 -43.41 -10.95 -9.58
N PRO A 415 -42.25 -10.48 -9.11
CA PRO A 415 -41.80 -9.10 -9.34
C PRO A 415 -41.75 -8.79 -10.85
N PRO A 416 -42.06 -7.55 -11.27
CA PRO A 416 -42.03 -7.17 -12.67
C PRO A 416 -40.60 -7.27 -13.24
N ARG A 417 -40.52 -7.58 -14.55
CA ARG A 417 -39.27 -7.56 -15.31
C ARG A 417 -38.99 -6.17 -15.87
N THR A 418 -37.71 -5.81 -15.98
CA THR A 418 -37.24 -4.57 -16.61
C THR A 418 -36.20 -4.90 -17.68
N PRO A 419 -35.90 -3.99 -18.63
CA PRO A 419 -34.85 -4.22 -19.63
C PRO A 419 -33.47 -4.54 -19.01
N GLU A 420 -33.16 -4.00 -17.83
CA GLU A 420 -31.95 -4.34 -17.08
C GLU A 420 -31.95 -5.78 -16.57
N ILE A 421 -33.12 -6.31 -16.17
CA ILE A 421 -33.27 -7.72 -15.76
C ILE A 421 -33.10 -8.63 -16.97
N ASP A 422 -33.65 -8.27 -18.13
CA ASP A 422 -33.50 -9.04 -19.36
C ASP A 422 -32.04 -9.07 -19.83
N GLU A 423 -31.34 -7.93 -19.77
CA GLU A 423 -29.90 -7.90 -20.05
C GLU A 423 -29.10 -8.73 -19.04
N GLY A 424 -29.44 -8.62 -17.75
CA GLY A 424 -28.80 -9.42 -16.70
C GLY A 424 -29.02 -10.92 -16.89
N GLU A 425 -30.19 -11.34 -17.38
CA GLU A 425 -30.47 -12.74 -17.73
C GLU A 425 -29.58 -13.22 -18.86
N ARG A 426 -29.42 -12.42 -19.92
CA ARG A 426 -28.53 -12.75 -21.04
C ARG A 426 -27.09 -12.93 -20.57
N LEU A 427 -26.60 -11.99 -19.75
CA LEU A 427 -25.26 -12.03 -19.20
C LEU A 427 -25.07 -13.24 -18.27
N TRP A 428 -26.04 -13.49 -17.38
CA TRP A 428 -26.04 -14.65 -16.50
C TRP A 428 -25.97 -15.95 -17.29
N ASN A 429 -26.79 -16.07 -18.33
CA ASN A 429 -26.83 -17.26 -19.18
C ASN A 429 -25.55 -17.44 -20.02
N ALA A 430 -24.82 -16.37 -20.29
CA ALA A 430 -23.51 -16.42 -20.93
C ALA A 430 -22.38 -16.85 -19.99
N LEU A 431 -22.53 -16.68 -18.66
CA LEU A 431 -21.56 -17.17 -17.69
C LEU A 431 -21.54 -18.71 -17.65
N SER A 432 -20.34 -19.29 -17.52
CA SER A 432 -20.16 -20.70 -17.22
C SER A 432 -20.77 -21.07 -15.85
N PRO A 433 -21.12 -22.35 -15.60
CA PRO A 433 -21.60 -22.77 -14.28
C PRO A 433 -20.64 -22.39 -13.14
N VAL A 434 -19.33 -22.51 -13.36
CA VAL A 434 -18.29 -22.15 -12.38
C VAL A 434 -18.28 -20.65 -12.11
N ALA A 435 -18.38 -19.81 -13.14
CA ALA A 435 -18.48 -18.36 -12.97
C ALA A 435 -19.73 -17.92 -12.21
N ARG A 436 -20.87 -18.56 -12.46
CA ARG A 436 -22.12 -18.28 -11.73
C ARG A 436 -21.98 -18.60 -10.25
N ARG A 437 -21.36 -19.74 -9.92
CA ARG A 437 -21.06 -20.14 -8.54
C ARG A 437 -20.14 -19.12 -7.85
N TYR A 438 -19.07 -18.68 -8.51
CA TYR A 438 -18.16 -17.63 -7.98
C TYR A 438 -18.88 -16.31 -7.76
N TYR A 439 -19.72 -15.89 -8.73
CA TYR A 439 -20.52 -14.67 -8.61
C TYR A 439 -21.53 -14.73 -7.46
N GLN A 440 -22.17 -15.88 -7.25
CA GLN A 440 -23.08 -16.09 -6.12
C GLN A 440 -22.34 -16.02 -4.79
N ALA A 441 -21.19 -16.67 -4.67
CA ALA A 441 -20.34 -16.57 -3.48
C ALA A 441 -19.98 -15.11 -3.18
N TRP A 442 -19.52 -14.35 -4.19
CA TRP A 442 -19.25 -12.92 -4.03
C TRP A 442 -20.49 -12.11 -3.61
N LEU A 443 -21.66 -12.38 -4.18
CA LEU A 443 -22.90 -11.70 -3.78
C LEU A 443 -23.26 -11.93 -2.31
N THR A 444 -22.91 -13.08 -1.74
CA THR A 444 -23.05 -13.35 -0.30
C THR A 444 -21.98 -12.60 0.50
N LEU A 445 -20.71 -12.68 0.10
CA LEU A 445 -19.59 -12.07 0.83
C LEU A 445 -19.58 -10.54 0.81
N ARG A 446 -20.10 -9.91 -0.25
CA ARG A 446 -20.21 -8.45 -0.35
C ARG A 446 -21.31 -7.85 0.53
N GLN A 447 -22.16 -8.69 1.13
CA GLN A 447 -23.15 -8.20 2.09
C GLN A 447 -22.43 -7.57 3.28
N LYS A 448 -23.14 -6.72 4.05
CA LYS A 448 -22.54 -5.95 5.14
C LYS A 448 -21.27 -5.18 4.71
N ASP A 449 -21.31 -4.58 3.52
CA ASP A 449 -20.23 -3.77 2.95
C ASP A 449 -18.87 -4.51 2.80
N GLY A 450 -18.89 -5.83 2.68
CA GLY A 450 -17.67 -6.63 2.46
C GLY A 450 -16.86 -6.92 3.71
N GLU A 451 -17.46 -6.81 4.90
CA GLU A 451 -16.81 -7.08 6.20
C GLU A 451 -16.05 -8.43 6.24
N PHE A 452 -16.55 -9.44 5.51
CA PHE A 452 -15.95 -10.77 5.44
C PHE A 452 -15.05 -10.98 4.22
N LEU A 453 -14.74 -9.94 3.46
CA LEU A 453 -13.75 -10.03 2.37
C LEU A 453 -12.33 -9.86 2.95
N ILE A 454 -11.31 -10.35 2.25
CA ILE A 454 -9.93 -10.32 2.77
C ILE A 454 -9.41 -8.90 2.93
N GLY A 455 -9.72 -8.01 1.97
CA GLY A 455 -9.17 -6.66 1.93
C GLY A 455 -7.64 -6.64 2.05
N ALA A 456 -6.94 -7.35 1.17
CA ALA A 456 -5.50 -7.48 1.29
C ALA A 456 -4.84 -6.11 1.13
N ASP A 457 -4.13 -5.65 2.17
CA ASP A 457 -3.38 -4.39 2.13
C ASP A 457 -2.35 -4.47 1.00
N GLN A 458 -2.49 -3.58 0.01
CA GLN A 458 -1.56 -3.45 -1.12
C GLN A 458 -0.43 -2.45 -0.84
N GLY A 459 -0.31 -2.02 0.42
CA GLY A 459 0.59 -0.97 0.87
C GLY A 459 0.12 0.41 0.45
N ARG A 460 0.57 1.43 1.18
CA ARG A 460 0.40 2.83 0.77
C ARG A 460 1.15 3.08 -0.54
N ALA A 461 0.47 3.61 -1.55
CA ALA A 461 1.14 4.45 -2.54
C ALA A 461 1.12 5.88 -1.99
N SER A 462 2.24 6.59 -2.05
CA SER A 462 2.45 7.88 -1.35
C SER A 462 1.37 8.95 -1.59
N ASP A 463 0.57 8.80 -2.65
CA ASP A 463 -0.34 9.83 -3.17
C ASP A 463 -1.81 9.37 -3.29
N THR A 464 -2.15 8.13 -2.93
CA THR A 464 -3.53 7.61 -3.04
C THR A 464 -4.24 7.61 -1.69
N VAL A 465 -5.57 7.59 -1.71
CA VAL A 465 -6.40 7.31 -0.52
C VAL A 465 -5.84 6.07 0.17
N ASP A 466 -5.73 6.10 1.50
CA ASP A 466 -5.31 4.95 2.30
C ASP A 466 -6.18 3.74 1.94
N MET A 467 -5.62 2.81 1.15
CA MET A 467 -6.26 1.55 0.79
C MET A 467 -5.97 0.53 1.88
N ASP A 468 -6.35 0.87 3.11
CA ASP A 468 -6.33 -0.04 4.24
C ASP A 468 -7.30 -1.21 4.03
N GLU A 469 -7.20 -2.22 4.90
CA GLU A 469 -7.99 -3.45 4.82
C GLU A 469 -9.49 -3.19 4.66
N VAL A 470 -10.04 -2.23 5.42
CA VAL A 470 -11.47 -1.90 5.38
C VAL A 470 -11.87 -1.22 4.08
N ASN A 471 -11.04 -0.32 3.55
CA ASN A 471 -11.29 0.31 2.26
C ASN A 471 -11.14 -0.67 1.11
N ARG A 472 -10.18 -1.61 1.18
CA ARG A 472 -10.05 -2.71 0.21
C ARG A 472 -11.25 -3.64 0.26
N GLN A 473 -11.71 -4.04 1.44
CA GLN A 473 -12.95 -4.83 1.62
C GLN A 473 -14.14 -4.19 0.92
N LYS A 474 -14.36 -2.89 1.16
CA LYS A 474 -15.43 -2.14 0.50
C LYS A 474 -15.25 -2.10 -1.01
N TYR A 475 -14.03 -1.88 -1.48
CA TYR A 475 -13.72 -1.84 -2.90
C TYR A 475 -14.04 -3.19 -3.58
N GLN A 476 -13.58 -4.30 -3.00
CA GLN A 476 -13.93 -5.66 -3.45
C GLN A 476 -15.44 -5.93 -3.41
N ALA A 477 -16.15 -5.37 -2.41
CA ALA A 477 -17.60 -5.49 -2.32
C ALA A 477 -18.33 -4.68 -3.39
N THR A 478 -17.71 -3.66 -4.00
CA THR A 478 -18.33 -2.86 -5.05
C THR A 478 -18.26 -3.53 -6.43
N THR A 479 -17.15 -4.19 -6.75
CA THR A 479 -16.86 -4.61 -8.13
C THR A 479 -16.46 -6.08 -8.21
N PHE A 480 -17.15 -6.85 -9.04
CA PHE A 480 -16.88 -8.30 -9.17
C PHE A 480 -15.51 -8.61 -9.78
N ILE A 481 -15.00 -7.75 -10.67
CA ILE A 481 -13.66 -7.93 -11.24
C ILE A 481 -12.57 -7.81 -10.18
N GLU A 482 -12.76 -6.94 -9.19
CA GLU A 482 -11.79 -6.72 -8.11
C GLU A 482 -11.67 -7.93 -7.20
N ILE A 483 -12.79 -8.60 -6.88
CA ILE A 483 -12.71 -9.87 -6.13
C ILE A 483 -12.10 -11.00 -6.97
N CYS A 484 -12.19 -10.95 -8.31
CA CYS A 484 -11.49 -11.91 -9.16
C CYS A 484 -9.99 -11.71 -9.08
N ALA A 485 -9.52 -10.48 -9.30
CA ALA A 485 -8.10 -10.15 -9.28
C ALA A 485 -7.46 -10.29 -7.88
N GLU A 486 -8.11 -9.76 -6.85
CA GLU A 486 -7.60 -9.83 -5.48
C GLU A 486 -7.78 -11.20 -4.84
N GLY A 487 -8.86 -11.92 -5.16
CA GLY A 487 -9.01 -13.33 -4.78
C GLY A 487 -7.88 -14.18 -5.38
N PHE A 488 -7.59 -13.99 -6.67
CA PHE A 488 -6.49 -14.67 -7.34
C PHE A 488 -5.12 -14.30 -6.75
N SER A 489 -4.81 -13.02 -6.57
CA SER A 489 -3.50 -12.61 -6.03
C SER A 489 -3.30 -13.13 -4.61
N THR A 490 -4.36 -13.12 -3.79
CA THR A 490 -4.30 -13.64 -2.42
C THR A 490 -4.14 -15.16 -2.38
N PHE A 491 -4.76 -15.87 -3.33
CA PHE A 491 -4.57 -17.31 -3.51
C PHE A 491 -3.15 -17.63 -3.96
N ALA A 492 -2.64 -16.89 -4.94
CA ALA A 492 -1.27 -17.01 -5.46
C ALA A 492 -0.18 -16.71 -4.42
N MET A 493 -0.50 -15.87 -3.43
CA MET A 493 0.36 -15.58 -2.28
C MET A 493 0.22 -16.62 -1.15
N GLY A 494 -0.73 -17.55 -1.24
CA GLY A 494 -0.98 -18.58 -0.23
C GLY A 494 -1.72 -18.08 1.02
N ASP A 495 -2.31 -16.89 0.98
CA ASP A 495 -2.99 -16.30 2.14
C ASP A 495 -4.45 -16.77 2.25
N VAL A 496 -5.06 -17.23 1.14
CA VAL A 496 -6.47 -17.67 1.13
C VAL A 496 -6.70 -18.84 2.06
N ASP A 497 -5.80 -19.83 2.11
CA ASP A 497 -5.93 -20.99 3.02
C ASP A 497 -5.97 -20.54 4.49
N ALA A 498 -5.09 -19.61 4.86
CA ALA A 498 -5.02 -19.08 6.22
C ALA A 498 -6.27 -18.26 6.57
N TYR A 499 -6.75 -17.44 5.64
CA TYR A 499 -7.95 -16.63 5.85
C TYR A 499 -9.21 -17.49 5.95
N ASP A 500 -9.39 -18.44 5.03
CA ASP A 500 -10.51 -19.38 5.03
C ASP A 500 -10.54 -20.17 6.34
N ALA A 501 -9.40 -20.71 6.79
CA ALA A 501 -9.33 -21.41 8.08
C ALA A 501 -9.83 -20.55 9.26
N VAL A 502 -9.51 -19.25 9.27
CA VAL A 502 -10.03 -18.37 10.33
C VAL A 502 -11.53 -18.16 10.19
N ILE A 503 -12.03 -17.84 8.98
CA ILE A 503 -13.46 -17.68 8.70
C ILE A 503 -14.24 -18.92 9.14
N GLN A 504 -13.76 -20.12 8.81
CA GLN A 504 -14.44 -21.38 9.18
C GLN A 504 -14.48 -21.57 10.69
N SER A 505 -13.41 -21.21 11.40
CA SER A 505 -13.28 -21.42 12.85
C SER A 505 -14.01 -20.39 13.73
N HIS A 506 -14.47 -19.27 13.17
CA HIS A 506 -15.04 -18.18 13.95
C HIS A 506 -16.55 -18.36 14.17
N ASP A 507 -16.99 -18.46 15.43
CA ASP A 507 -18.39 -18.75 15.78
C ASP A 507 -19.36 -17.63 15.35
N ASP A 508 -18.93 -16.37 15.39
CA ASP A 508 -19.78 -15.23 15.01
C ASP A 508 -19.94 -15.04 13.49
N VAL A 509 -19.26 -15.83 12.66
CA VAL A 509 -19.40 -15.77 11.21
C VAL A 509 -20.60 -16.61 10.78
N PRO A 510 -21.60 -16.02 10.07
CA PRO A 510 -22.77 -16.78 9.62
C PRO A 510 -22.41 -17.96 8.72
N ASP A 511 -23.17 -19.06 8.81
CA ASP A 511 -22.93 -20.28 8.03
C ASP A 511 -22.98 -20.02 6.51
N GLU A 512 -23.85 -19.11 6.05
CA GLU A 512 -23.87 -18.74 4.62
C GLU A 512 -22.58 -18.06 4.15
N ILE A 513 -21.89 -17.33 5.04
CA ILE A 513 -20.61 -16.67 4.75
C ILE A 513 -19.49 -17.71 4.72
N LYS A 514 -19.48 -18.65 5.67
CA LYS A 514 -18.56 -19.79 5.69
C LYS A 514 -18.66 -20.63 4.42
N ALA A 515 -19.89 -20.97 4.01
CA ALA A 515 -20.16 -21.70 2.78
C ALA A 515 -19.73 -20.91 1.53
N ALA A 516 -20.00 -19.60 1.49
CA ALA A 516 -19.57 -18.75 0.37
C ALA A 516 -18.04 -18.66 0.26
N TRP A 517 -17.31 -18.62 1.37
CA TRP A 517 -15.84 -18.68 1.36
C TRP A 517 -15.29 -20.02 0.90
N THR A 518 -15.86 -21.13 1.39
CA THR A 518 -15.51 -22.48 0.92
C THR A 518 -15.68 -22.60 -0.60
N GLU A 519 -16.77 -22.07 -1.11
CA GLU A 519 -17.10 -22.08 -2.53
C GLU A 519 -16.15 -21.22 -3.36
N LEU A 520 -15.88 -19.99 -2.90
CA LEU A 520 -14.92 -19.07 -3.52
C LEU A 520 -13.53 -19.71 -3.58
N HIS A 521 -13.06 -20.28 -2.46
CA HIS A 521 -11.76 -20.94 -2.37
C HIS A 521 -11.68 -22.17 -3.31
N THR A 522 -12.73 -22.99 -3.36
CA THR A 522 -12.82 -24.13 -4.27
C THR A 522 -12.63 -23.70 -5.73
N ILE A 523 -13.28 -22.61 -6.14
CA ILE A 523 -13.19 -22.11 -7.52
C ILE A 523 -11.85 -21.43 -7.81
N LEU A 524 -11.26 -20.71 -6.84
CA LEU A 524 -9.89 -20.18 -6.98
C LEU A 524 -8.90 -21.31 -7.25
N ARG A 525 -9.10 -22.46 -6.62
CA ARG A 525 -8.27 -23.64 -6.87
C ARG A 525 -8.59 -24.31 -8.20
N GLU A 526 -9.87 -24.47 -8.55
CA GLU A 526 -10.32 -25.08 -9.81
C GLU A 526 -9.83 -24.30 -11.04
N VAL A 527 -9.93 -22.97 -11.01
CA VAL A 527 -9.66 -22.09 -12.15
C VAL A 527 -8.30 -21.40 -12.05
N GLY A 528 -7.93 -20.90 -10.86
CA GLY A 528 -6.65 -20.23 -10.60
C GLY A 528 -5.48 -21.19 -10.43
N GLY A 529 -5.71 -22.39 -9.87
CA GLY A 529 -4.69 -23.41 -9.68
C GLY A 529 -3.96 -23.78 -10.97
N PRO A 530 -4.66 -24.11 -12.07
CA PRO A 530 -4.03 -24.36 -13.37
C PRO A 530 -3.15 -23.21 -13.87
N ILE A 531 -3.54 -21.95 -13.70
CA ILE A 531 -2.68 -20.83 -14.13
C ILE A 531 -1.41 -20.73 -13.26
N LEU A 532 -1.49 -21.07 -11.97
CA LEU A 532 -0.33 -21.14 -11.08
C LEU A 532 0.52 -22.41 -11.27
N GLY A 533 0.04 -23.39 -12.04
CA GLY A 533 0.67 -24.71 -12.17
C GLY A 533 0.44 -25.62 -10.96
N ILE A 534 -0.58 -25.33 -10.15
CA ILE A 534 -1.01 -26.16 -9.03
C ILE A 534 -1.97 -27.22 -9.56
N ALA A 535 -1.68 -28.49 -9.31
CA ALA A 535 -2.56 -29.58 -9.71
C ALA A 535 -3.93 -29.47 -9.02
N PRO A 536 -5.05 -29.77 -9.71
CA PRO A 536 -6.33 -29.95 -9.04
C PRO A 536 -6.22 -31.10 -8.02
N TYR A 537 -6.99 -31.05 -6.95
CA TYR A 537 -7.01 -32.12 -5.95
C TYR A 537 -7.34 -33.44 -6.64
N ALA A 538 -6.43 -34.41 -6.51
CA ALA A 538 -6.65 -35.79 -6.93
C ALA A 538 -7.61 -36.51 -5.97
#